data_AF-A0A7S4JUJ2-F1
#
_entry.id   AF-A0A7S4JUJ2-F1
#
_cell.length_a   1.000
_cell.length_b   1.000
_cell.length_c   1.000
_cell.angle_alpha   90.00
_cell.angle_beta   90.00
_cell.angle_gamma   90.00
#
_symmetry.space_group_name_H-M   'P 1'
#
loop_
_entity.id
_entity.type
_entity.pdbx_description
1 polymer ?
#
loop_
_entity_poly.entity_id
_entity_poly.type
_entity_poly.pdbx_seq_one_letter_code
_entity_poly.pdbx_strand_id
1 'polypeptide(L)'
;SPTVSPSYAPTGSPTTSPTVSPSYAPTGSPTTSPTVSPSYAPTGSPIVSPTKAPTIPTDTPTVVPTVPAPDAYYTACGASGRCQLAKEAQQKDTLHEVRCCSDTQITNWPKKNNCDVWAESDIGETCYHGEMHSGAAAICEGVGARLCTVQELLGDCTRGSGCGHDVDMIWSSDPVVPTAAPTSYPTMEPSTARPTATMQPTQKGASGETGRVGVSHGIMTVQTRYIYQDPVVVAFVNSRNEDDSVDVRVMDVTSRSFKVFLEEANGGETPFNHAEEQVSYIVMEKGRQELEGGLIVEAGSHTTTSVHNWPQQFSGDSITFTEPFTGIAMPAVLTTLNTNNNGEFMSSLATQVNLNSFQISQEALETKSRALVETIGWMAFSTGIRTTTSGPSYISGYTASDGTANGVTQTTFSIDFRYVFFDLPDLVVGLYETAGNEGAYARGAGIFTNTQQTIYAEEDQTTDRERNHASLPVAWVGFRHDSDLFAAVAP
;
A
#
# COMPACT_ATOMS: atom_id res chain seq x y z
N SER A 1 14.35 -11.55 -57.15
CA SER A 1 15.44 -12.12 -57.96
C SER A 1 16.64 -11.18 -57.96
N PRO A 2 17.84 -11.64 -57.54
CA PRO A 2 19.03 -10.80 -57.34
C PRO A 2 20.09 -11.00 -58.45
N THR A 3 21.13 -10.15 -58.51
CA THR A 3 22.46 -10.53 -59.04
C THR A 3 23.57 -9.51 -58.67
N VAL A 4 24.62 -10.02 -57.98
CA VAL A 4 26.10 -9.76 -57.99
C VAL A 4 26.67 -8.32 -58.08
N SER A 5 27.84 -7.92 -57.54
CA SER A 5 28.89 -8.39 -56.61
C SER A 5 29.97 -7.24 -56.52
N PRO A 6 30.97 -7.28 -55.61
CA PRO A 6 31.63 -6.10 -55.01
C PRO A 6 33.05 -5.74 -55.54
N SER A 7 33.57 -4.56 -55.16
CA SER A 7 35.03 -4.25 -55.09
C SER A 7 35.29 -2.85 -54.49
N TYR A 8 36.16 -2.73 -53.47
CA TYR A 8 37.47 -2.04 -53.54
C TYR A 8 38.11 -1.91 -52.12
N ALA A 9 39.41 -2.19 -52.07
CA ALA A 9 40.27 -2.33 -50.89
C ALA A 9 40.77 -0.98 -50.31
N PRO A 10 41.24 -0.96 -49.04
CA PRO A 10 41.84 0.23 -48.43
C PRO A 10 43.34 0.33 -48.75
N THR A 11 43.85 1.55 -48.95
CA THR A 11 45.29 1.86 -49.10
C THR A 11 45.69 2.93 -48.09
N GLY A 12 46.90 2.81 -47.52
CA GLY A 12 47.55 3.89 -46.76
C GLY A 12 48.19 3.47 -45.44
N SER A 13 49.44 3.03 -45.51
CA SER A 13 50.33 2.60 -44.40
C SER A 13 50.96 3.80 -43.61
N PRO A 14 51.61 3.56 -42.45
CA PRO A 14 51.91 4.55 -41.41
C PRO A 14 53.33 5.16 -41.52
N THR A 15 53.50 6.40 -41.05
CA THR A 15 54.79 7.05 -40.71
C THR A 15 54.47 8.11 -39.62
N THR A 16 55.23 8.43 -38.57
CA THR A 16 56.66 8.39 -38.22
C THR A 16 56.86 8.30 -36.69
N SER A 17 57.89 7.59 -36.22
CA SER A 17 58.45 7.60 -34.85
C SER A 17 59.44 8.79 -34.64
N PRO A 18 60.31 8.82 -33.60
CA PRO A 18 60.08 9.22 -32.19
C PRO A 18 61.08 10.31 -31.71
N THR A 19 60.80 11.03 -30.61
CA THR A 19 61.87 11.74 -29.85
C THR A 19 61.40 12.11 -28.44
N VAL A 20 61.88 11.38 -27.42
CA VAL A 20 62.75 11.90 -26.34
C VAL A 20 63.20 10.75 -25.42
N SER A 21 64.49 10.73 -25.07
CA SER A 21 65.15 9.82 -24.12
C SER A 21 65.76 10.64 -22.96
N PRO A 22 66.45 10.06 -21.95
CA PRO A 22 65.99 10.08 -20.56
C PRO A 22 66.97 10.74 -19.56
N SER A 23 66.50 11.01 -18.34
CA SER A 23 67.31 11.32 -17.14
C SER A 23 66.36 11.11 -15.96
N TYR A 24 66.57 10.19 -15.02
CA TYR A 24 67.60 10.22 -13.98
C TYR A 24 68.01 8.81 -13.52
N ALA A 25 69.27 8.70 -13.10
CA ALA A 25 69.94 7.49 -12.64
C ALA A 25 69.49 7.00 -11.24
N PRO A 26 69.68 5.70 -10.92
CA PRO A 26 69.37 5.11 -9.63
C PRO A 26 70.55 5.21 -8.67
N THR A 27 70.33 5.60 -7.41
CA THR A 27 71.32 5.49 -6.34
C THR A 27 70.66 4.95 -5.08
N GLY A 28 71.03 3.73 -4.69
CA GLY A 28 70.58 3.10 -3.45
C GLY A 28 70.83 1.60 -3.46
N SER A 29 72.09 1.21 -3.29
CA SER A 29 72.55 -0.18 -3.14
C SER A 29 72.03 -0.83 -1.84
N PRO A 30 71.90 -2.17 -1.78
CA PRO A 30 71.27 -2.90 -0.69
C PRO A 30 72.28 -3.28 0.40
N THR A 31 71.93 -3.10 1.67
CA THR A 31 72.64 -3.75 2.79
C THR A 31 71.68 -4.03 3.94
N THR A 32 71.35 -5.30 4.17
CA THR A 32 71.83 -6.14 5.30
C THR A 32 71.11 -7.48 5.30
N SER A 33 71.89 -8.55 5.40
CA SER A 33 71.48 -9.96 5.51
C SER A 33 70.65 -10.27 6.77
N PRO A 34 69.90 -11.39 6.76
CA PRO A 34 68.99 -11.77 7.84
C PRO A 34 69.71 -12.59 8.91
N THR A 35 69.36 -12.38 10.18
CA THR A 35 69.69 -13.31 11.28
C THR A 35 68.57 -13.30 12.30
N VAL A 36 67.67 -14.27 12.19
CA VAL A 36 67.17 -15.08 13.32
C VAL A 36 66.35 -16.25 12.78
N SER A 37 66.84 -17.47 13.01
CA SER A 37 66.03 -18.68 13.02
C SER A 37 65.35 -18.80 14.39
N PRO A 38 64.13 -19.33 14.45
CA PRO A 38 63.91 -20.43 15.38
C PRO A 38 63.23 -21.63 14.71
N SER A 39 63.89 -22.78 14.89
CA SER A 39 63.32 -24.13 14.95
C SER A 39 62.06 -24.15 15.81
N TYR A 40 60.97 -24.76 15.33
CA TYR A 40 60.20 -25.79 16.04
C TYR A 40 59.26 -26.49 15.05
N ALA A 41 59.39 -27.81 14.93
CA ALA A 41 58.37 -28.65 14.33
C ALA A 41 57.37 -29.08 15.42
N PRO A 42 56.07 -29.04 15.13
CA PRO A 42 55.13 -29.97 15.74
C PRO A 42 54.47 -30.84 14.67
N THR A 43 54.58 -32.13 14.91
CA THR A 43 53.85 -33.25 14.34
C THR A 43 52.34 -33.10 14.53
N GLY A 44 51.55 -33.32 13.48
CA GLY A 44 50.11 -33.51 13.59
C GLY A 44 49.40 -33.42 12.24
N SER A 45 49.11 -34.57 11.61
CA SER A 45 48.05 -34.65 10.59
C SER A 45 46.71 -34.80 11.31
N PRO A 46 45.66 -34.04 10.92
CA PRO A 46 44.48 -34.73 10.39
C PRO A 46 43.74 -33.97 9.26
N ILE A 47 43.44 -34.74 8.21
CA ILE A 47 42.15 -34.89 7.49
C ILE A 47 41.09 -33.80 7.76
N VAL A 48 40.88 -32.89 6.81
CA VAL A 48 39.57 -32.50 6.25
C VAL A 48 39.78 -31.65 4.99
N SER A 49 39.20 -32.08 3.88
CA SER A 49 39.09 -31.27 2.65
C SER A 49 38.03 -30.19 2.84
N PRO A 50 38.31 -28.89 2.66
CA PRO A 50 37.28 -27.88 2.64
C PRO A 50 36.68 -27.76 1.23
N THR A 51 35.46 -28.26 1.06
CA THR A 51 34.60 -27.96 -0.08
C THR A 51 33.95 -26.59 0.15
N LYS A 52 34.60 -25.50 -0.24
CA LYS A 52 33.89 -24.24 -0.52
C LYS A 52 34.73 -23.35 -1.43
N ALA A 53 34.19 -23.07 -2.62
CA ALA A 53 34.74 -22.06 -3.52
C ALA A 53 34.74 -20.68 -2.83
N PRO A 54 35.71 -19.81 -3.11
CA PRO A 54 35.78 -18.48 -2.51
C PRO A 54 34.66 -17.60 -3.08
N THR A 55 33.76 -17.13 -2.21
CA THR A 55 32.88 -16.01 -2.51
C THR A 55 33.70 -14.72 -2.44
N ILE A 56 33.65 -13.93 -3.51
CA ILE A 56 34.22 -12.57 -3.58
C ILE A 56 33.52 -11.71 -2.52
N PRO A 57 34.23 -10.97 -1.65
CA PRO A 57 33.61 -9.96 -0.81
C PRO A 57 33.25 -8.75 -1.69
N THR A 58 31.96 -8.56 -1.93
CA THR A 58 31.44 -7.35 -2.56
C THR A 58 31.26 -6.30 -1.47
N ASP A 59 32.28 -5.46 -1.27
CA ASP A 59 32.15 -4.21 -0.52
C ASP A 59 31.28 -3.24 -1.33
N THR A 60 29.97 -3.37 -1.20
CA THR A 60 29.01 -2.33 -1.56
C THR A 60 28.30 -1.91 -0.27
N PRO A 61 28.39 -0.63 0.16
CA PRO A 61 27.70 -0.18 1.35
C PRO A 61 26.19 -0.15 1.07
N THR A 62 25.46 -1.07 1.69
CA THR A 62 24.00 -1.09 1.70
C THR A 62 23.51 0.08 2.55
N VAL A 63 23.12 1.19 1.91
CA VAL A 63 22.38 2.25 2.59
C VAL A 63 20.92 1.84 2.61
N VAL A 64 20.54 1.02 3.60
CA VAL A 64 19.13 0.75 3.93
C VAL A 64 18.58 2.02 4.59
N PRO A 65 17.52 2.67 4.05
CA PRO A 65 16.82 3.72 4.78
C PRO A 65 16.17 3.08 6.01
N THR A 66 16.74 3.34 7.18
CA THR A 66 16.20 2.86 8.46
C THR A 66 15.06 3.81 8.83
N VAL A 67 13.81 3.37 8.63
CA VAL A 67 12.66 4.05 9.28
C VAL A 67 12.97 4.11 10.78
N PRO A 68 12.96 5.29 11.43
CA PRO A 68 13.23 5.35 12.86
C PRO A 68 12.16 4.54 13.58
N ALA A 69 12.59 3.52 14.34
CA ALA A 69 11.68 2.70 15.11
C ALA A 69 10.81 3.58 16.03
N PRO A 70 9.49 3.31 16.15
CA PRO A 70 8.58 4.05 17.03
C PRO A 70 9.17 4.25 18.43
N ASP A 71 9.03 5.44 19.00
CA ASP A 71 9.53 5.76 20.33
C ASP A 71 8.59 5.32 21.46
N ALA A 72 7.36 4.92 21.14
CA ALA A 72 6.38 4.46 22.10
C ALA A 72 5.49 3.36 21.51
N TYR A 73 5.04 2.46 22.38
CA TYR A 73 4.17 1.33 22.07
C TYR A 73 3.07 1.22 23.13
N TYR A 74 2.00 0.51 22.81
CA TYR A 74 0.98 0.23 23.80
C TYR A 74 1.41 -0.92 24.71
N THR A 75 1.06 -0.79 25.98
CA THR A 75 0.93 -1.92 26.87
C THR A 75 -0.54 -2.22 27.07
N ALA A 76 -0.89 -3.49 27.29
CA ALA A 76 -2.25 -3.90 27.61
C ALA A 76 -2.27 -4.85 28.80
N CYS A 77 -3.37 -4.86 29.53
CA CYS A 77 -3.51 -5.68 30.72
C CYS A 77 -3.39 -7.17 30.37
N GLY A 78 -2.62 -7.93 31.17
CA GLY A 78 -2.41 -9.35 30.94
C GLY A 78 -3.66 -10.22 31.13
N ALA A 79 -4.71 -9.70 31.77
CA ALA A 79 -6.03 -10.31 31.78
C ALA A 79 -7.11 -9.26 31.95
N SER A 80 -8.13 -9.30 31.10
CA SER A 80 -9.23 -8.35 31.11
C SER A 80 -9.85 -8.20 32.51
N GLY A 81 -9.90 -6.96 33.00
CA GLY A 81 -10.46 -6.62 34.32
C GLY A 81 -9.53 -6.83 35.53
N ARG A 82 -8.24 -7.15 35.34
CA ARG A 82 -7.28 -7.36 36.43
C ARG A 82 -6.34 -6.19 36.70
N CYS A 83 -6.16 -5.30 35.73
CA CYS A 83 -5.33 -4.09 35.85
C CYS A 83 -6.21 -2.85 35.96
N GLN A 84 -5.63 -1.74 36.42
CA GLN A 84 -6.34 -0.47 36.54
C GLN A 84 -6.72 0.13 35.18
N LEU A 85 -5.88 -0.08 34.16
CA LEU A 85 -6.12 0.36 32.79
C LEU A 85 -6.19 -0.86 31.88
N ALA A 86 -7.05 -0.82 30.86
CA ALA A 86 -7.09 -1.86 29.84
C ALA A 86 -5.84 -1.80 28.94
N LYS A 87 -5.48 -0.59 28.48
CA LYS A 87 -4.26 -0.31 27.73
C LYS A 87 -3.70 1.06 28.09
N GLU A 88 -2.41 1.25 27.89
CA GLU A 88 -1.72 2.52 28.12
C GLU A 88 -0.56 2.71 27.14
N ALA A 89 -0.39 3.94 26.66
CA ALA A 89 0.75 4.31 25.82
C ALA A 89 2.01 4.44 26.68
N GLN A 90 3.09 3.77 26.29
CA GLN A 90 4.33 3.72 27.05
C GLN A 90 5.54 4.01 26.15
N GLN A 91 6.52 4.76 26.67
CA GLN A 91 7.78 4.98 25.96
C GLN A 91 8.54 3.65 25.86
N LYS A 92 9.20 3.38 24.73
CA LYS A 92 9.80 2.07 24.40
C LYS A 92 10.88 1.61 25.39
N ASP A 93 11.46 2.53 26.14
CA ASP A 93 12.51 2.31 27.14
C ASP A 93 11.97 2.08 28.57
N THR A 94 10.64 2.17 28.76
CA THR A 94 10.00 1.76 30.01
C THR A 94 9.97 0.23 30.14
N LEU A 95 9.89 -0.25 31.38
CA LEU A 95 9.98 -1.67 31.69
C LEU A 95 8.58 -2.24 31.93
N HIS A 96 8.20 -3.25 31.16
CA HIS A 96 6.91 -3.96 31.29
C HIS A 96 7.08 -5.46 31.06
N GLU A 97 6.07 -6.24 31.43
CA GLU A 97 6.15 -7.70 31.37
C GLU A 97 6.00 -8.21 29.93
N VAL A 98 6.50 -9.43 29.67
CA VAL A 98 6.54 -9.99 28.32
C VAL A 98 5.58 -11.17 28.18
N ARG A 99 4.81 -11.16 27.09
CA ARG A 99 4.12 -12.34 26.58
C ARG A 99 4.27 -12.41 25.07
N CYS A 100 4.44 -13.61 24.57
CA CYS A 100 4.65 -13.84 23.16
C CYS A 100 3.45 -14.56 22.55
N CYS A 101 3.13 -14.18 21.31
CA CYS A 101 2.10 -14.78 20.48
C CYS A 101 2.74 -15.35 19.22
N SER A 102 2.24 -16.47 18.77
CA SER A 102 2.64 -17.10 17.52
C SER A 102 1.40 -17.41 16.68
N ASP A 103 1.50 -17.13 15.39
CA ASP A 103 0.48 -17.46 14.38
C ASP A 103 0.58 -18.92 13.93
N THR A 104 1.61 -19.64 14.38
CA THR A 104 1.80 -21.07 14.15
C THR A 104 1.99 -21.82 15.47
N GLN A 105 1.62 -23.10 15.49
CA GLN A 105 1.75 -23.90 16.71
C GLN A 105 3.22 -24.05 17.12
N ILE A 106 3.54 -23.52 18.30
CA ILE A 106 4.78 -23.81 19.01
C ILE A 106 4.51 -24.94 20.01
N THR A 107 5.45 -25.86 20.15
CA THR A 107 5.31 -27.01 21.05
C THR A 107 5.08 -26.52 22.48
N ASN A 108 4.07 -27.08 23.16
CA ASN A 108 3.64 -26.72 24.52
C ASN A 108 3.02 -25.32 24.71
N TRP A 109 2.84 -24.54 23.65
CA TRP A 109 2.14 -23.26 23.78
C TRP A 109 0.63 -23.50 23.70
N PRO A 110 -0.16 -23.04 24.68
CA PRO A 110 -1.62 -23.18 24.62
C PRO A 110 -2.24 -22.20 23.61
N LYS A 111 -3.32 -22.64 22.97
CA LYS A 111 -4.22 -21.78 22.19
C LYS A 111 -5.60 -21.79 22.85
N LYS A 112 -6.14 -20.61 23.18
CA LYS A 112 -7.49 -20.49 23.76
C LYS A 112 -8.54 -20.68 22.68
N ASN A 113 -9.72 -21.20 23.04
CA ASN A 113 -10.77 -21.58 22.07
C ASN A 113 -11.28 -20.41 21.20
N ASN A 114 -11.18 -19.17 21.66
CA ASN A 114 -11.67 -17.98 20.95
C ASN A 114 -10.52 -17.13 20.38
N CYS A 115 -9.33 -17.70 20.24
CA CYS A 115 -8.14 -16.99 19.81
C CYS A 115 -7.50 -17.74 18.66
N ASP A 116 -6.95 -17.01 17.70
CA ASP A 116 -6.25 -17.59 16.55
C ASP A 116 -4.76 -17.81 16.78
N VAL A 117 -4.23 -17.26 17.86
CA VAL A 117 -2.81 -17.35 18.24
C VAL A 117 -2.54 -18.36 19.35
N TRP A 118 -1.35 -18.96 19.30
CA TRP A 118 -0.75 -19.68 20.42
C TRP A 118 0.02 -18.66 21.26
N ALA A 119 -0.14 -18.69 22.58
CA ALA A 119 0.46 -17.69 23.45
C ALA A 119 1.09 -18.30 24.69
N GLU A 120 2.24 -17.75 25.08
CA GLU A 120 2.99 -18.17 26.26
C GLU A 120 3.71 -16.97 26.89
N SER A 121 3.91 -17.06 28.20
CA SER A 121 4.70 -16.13 29.02
C SER A 121 5.94 -16.80 29.60
N ASP A 122 5.91 -18.13 29.76
CA ASP A 122 7.04 -18.95 30.15
C ASP A 122 7.85 -19.39 28.91
N ILE A 123 8.77 -18.52 28.49
CA ILE A 123 9.52 -18.70 27.25
C ILE A 123 10.78 -19.52 27.54
N GLY A 124 10.64 -20.84 27.42
CA GLY A 124 11.73 -21.78 27.65
C GLY A 124 12.12 -21.91 29.12
N GLU A 125 11.13 -22.08 30.00
CA GLU A 125 11.29 -22.16 31.47
C GLU A 125 11.75 -20.85 32.12
N THR A 126 11.56 -19.72 31.44
CA THR A 126 11.96 -18.38 31.89
C THR A 126 10.82 -17.39 31.77
N CYS A 127 10.50 -16.72 32.89
CA CYS A 127 9.59 -15.59 32.95
C CYS A 127 10.36 -14.28 32.83
N TYR A 128 9.97 -13.44 31.88
CA TYR A 128 10.62 -12.16 31.61
C TYR A 128 9.81 -11.01 32.19
N HIS A 129 10.39 -10.40 33.23
CA HIS A 129 9.80 -9.33 34.02
C HIS A 129 10.51 -8.01 33.71
N GLY A 130 9.75 -6.93 33.54
CA GLY A 130 10.29 -5.58 33.38
C GLY A 130 11.33 -5.43 32.26
N GLU A 131 10.91 -5.69 31.02
CA GLU A 131 11.74 -5.55 29.82
C GLU A 131 11.43 -4.26 29.05
N MET A 132 12.44 -3.72 28.36
CA MET A 132 12.21 -2.68 27.34
C MET A 132 11.51 -3.31 26.13
N HIS A 133 10.76 -2.51 25.37
CA HIS A 133 9.99 -3.02 24.22
C HIS A 133 10.85 -3.82 23.23
N SER A 134 12.04 -3.30 22.89
CA SER A 134 12.97 -3.98 21.99
C SER A 134 13.52 -5.30 22.56
N GLY A 135 13.70 -5.38 23.88
CA GLY A 135 14.11 -6.61 24.56
C GLY A 135 13.00 -7.65 24.53
N ALA A 136 11.78 -7.22 24.85
CA ALA A 136 10.57 -8.05 24.79
C ALA A 136 10.33 -8.61 23.38
N ALA A 137 10.48 -7.78 22.34
CA ALA A 137 10.40 -8.21 20.94
C ALA A 137 11.45 -9.26 20.59
N ALA A 138 12.72 -9.03 20.96
CA ALA A 138 13.80 -9.97 20.70
C ALA A 138 13.61 -11.33 21.40
N ILE A 139 13.05 -11.33 22.62
CA ILE A 139 12.71 -12.57 23.35
C ILE A 139 11.70 -13.40 22.55
N CYS A 140 10.62 -12.77 22.06
CA CYS A 140 9.60 -13.46 21.29
C CYS A 140 10.12 -13.94 19.93
N GLU A 141 10.87 -13.09 19.22
CA GLU A 141 11.48 -13.45 17.93
C GLU A 141 12.47 -14.62 18.07
N GLY A 142 13.22 -14.67 19.18
CA GLY A 142 14.20 -15.72 19.47
C GLY A 142 13.62 -17.13 19.54
N VAL A 143 12.31 -17.25 19.76
CA VAL A 143 11.57 -18.53 19.78
C VAL A 143 10.66 -18.70 18.56
N GLY A 144 10.79 -17.85 17.54
CA GLY A 144 9.95 -17.88 16.34
C GLY A 144 8.53 -17.35 16.56
N ALA A 145 8.34 -16.53 17.59
CA ALA A 145 7.09 -15.85 17.92
C ALA A 145 7.22 -14.33 17.72
N ARG A 146 6.20 -13.58 18.12
CA ARG A 146 6.16 -12.12 18.11
C ARG A 146 5.56 -11.59 19.42
N LEU A 147 5.73 -10.30 19.69
CA LEU A 147 4.86 -9.66 20.69
C LEU A 147 3.39 -9.77 20.25
N CYS A 148 2.53 -9.97 21.22
CA CYS A 148 1.09 -9.99 21.00
C CYS A 148 0.57 -8.59 20.62
N THR A 149 -0.52 -8.51 19.89
CA THR A 149 -1.21 -7.23 19.66
C THR A 149 -2.03 -6.83 20.89
N VAL A 150 -2.41 -5.56 21.00
CA VAL A 150 -3.35 -5.05 22.01
C VAL A 150 -4.66 -5.85 21.95
N GLN A 151 -5.13 -6.18 20.75
CA GLN A 151 -6.35 -6.95 20.56
C GLN A 151 -6.22 -8.37 21.13
N GLU A 152 -5.09 -9.04 20.92
CA GLU A 152 -4.84 -10.37 21.47
C GLU A 152 -4.73 -10.37 22.99
N LEU A 153 -4.08 -9.35 23.56
CA LEU A 153 -3.95 -9.17 25.01
C LEU A 153 -5.31 -8.89 25.66
N LEU A 154 -6.07 -7.93 25.13
CA LEU A 154 -7.41 -7.58 25.63
C LEU A 154 -8.46 -8.66 25.37
N GLY A 155 -8.24 -9.49 24.35
CA GLY A 155 -9.05 -10.68 24.05
C GLY A 155 -8.79 -11.87 24.97
N ASP A 156 -7.96 -11.71 26.02
CA ASP A 156 -7.55 -12.77 26.96
C ASP A 156 -6.83 -13.96 26.29
N CYS A 157 -6.26 -13.78 25.09
CA CYS A 157 -5.61 -14.87 24.37
C CYS A 157 -4.35 -15.37 25.07
N THR A 158 -3.69 -14.50 25.82
CA THR A 158 -2.47 -14.82 26.57
C THR A 158 -2.72 -15.12 28.05
N ARG A 159 -3.98 -14.99 28.52
CA ARG A 159 -4.32 -15.07 29.95
C ARG A 159 -3.99 -16.43 30.56
N GLY A 160 -3.37 -16.40 31.74
CA GLY A 160 -3.00 -17.59 32.50
C GLY A 160 -2.04 -18.47 31.72
N SER A 161 -1.06 -17.86 31.05
CA SER A 161 -0.01 -18.56 30.30
C SER A 161 1.05 -19.16 31.23
N GLY A 162 1.44 -18.51 32.33
CA GLY A 162 2.27 -19.18 33.35
C GLY A 162 2.99 -18.27 34.33
N CYS A 163 3.44 -17.09 33.90
CA CYS A 163 4.35 -16.25 34.68
C CYS A 163 3.68 -15.25 35.64
N GLY A 164 2.39 -15.42 35.90
CA GLY A 164 1.66 -14.57 36.84
C GLY A 164 1.30 -13.17 36.35
N HIS A 165 1.65 -12.81 35.10
CA HIS A 165 1.44 -11.45 34.58
C HIS A 165 -0.02 -11.06 34.28
N ASP A 166 -1.01 -11.81 34.77
CA ASP A 166 -2.44 -11.49 34.52
C ASP A 166 -2.85 -10.14 35.12
N VAL A 167 -2.10 -9.63 36.09
CA VAL A 167 -2.36 -8.37 36.79
C VAL A 167 -1.42 -7.24 36.34
N ASP A 168 -0.53 -7.52 35.39
CA ASP A 168 0.50 -6.59 34.94
C ASP A 168 0.18 -6.02 33.55
N MET A 169 0.81 -4.89 33.23
CA MET A 169 0.79 -4.31 31.88
C MET A 169 1.83 -5.03 31.02
N ILE A 170 1.39 -5.57 29.89
CA ILE A 170 2.19 -6.39 28.98
C ILE A 170 2.52 -5.59 27.74
N TRP A 171 3.76 -5.67 27.26
CA TRP A 171 4.13 -5.08 25.98
C TRP A 171 3.32 -5.66 24.82
N SER A 172 2.81 -4.78 23.94
CA SER A 172 2.23 -5.18 22.66
C SER A 172 3.12 -4.81 21.48
N SER A 173 2.83 -5.37 20.30
CA SER A 173 3.47 -5.00 19.04
C SER A 173 2.96 -3.68 18.44
N ASP A 174 1.88 -3.11 18.98
CA ASP A 174 1.20 -1.93 18.43
C ASP A 174 1.94 -0.63 18.81
N PRO A 175 2.45 0.14 17.84
CA PRO A 175 3.08 1.41 18.11
C PRO A 175 2.06 2.46 18.53
N VAL A 176 2.47 3.39 19.40
CA VAL A 176 1.69 4.58 19.70
C VAL A 176 1.94 5.58 18.58
N VAL A 177 0.94 5.75 17.71
CA VAL A 177 0.96 6.82 16.72
C VAL A 177 0.63 8.13 17.45
N PRO A 178 1.51 9.16 17.45
CA PRO A 178 1.25 10.39 18.21
C PRO A 178 0.02 11.12 17.64
N THR A 179 -1.09 11.10 18.38
CA THR A 179 -2.21 12.03 18.17
C THR A 179 -1.75 13.42 18.58
N ALA A 180 -1.82 14.40 17.68
CA ALA A 180 -1.54 15.79 18.04
C ALA A 180 -2.52 16.23 19.14
N ALA A 181 -1.99 16.64 20.30
CA ALA A 181 -2.82 17.04 21.44
C ALA A 181 -3.68 18.26 21.10
N PRO A 182 -4.94 18.35 21.59
CA PRO A 182 -5.77 19.54 21.41
C PRO A 182 -5.23 20.68 22.29
N THR A 183 -4.82 21.78 21.68
CA THR A 183 -4.42 23.01 22.41
C THR A 183 -5.66 23.78 22.86
N SER A 184 -5.69 24.19 24.13
CA SER A 184 -6.83 24.80 24.84
C SER A 184 -7.04 26.32 24.62
N TYR A 185 -6.63 26.89 23.49
CA TYR A 185 -6.83 28.33 23.21
C TYR A 185 -7.22 28.60 21.75
N PRO A 186 -8.17 29.51 21.47
CA PRO A 186 -8.54 29.87 20.12
C PRO A 186 -7.47 30.82 19.57
N THR A 187 -6.79 30.43 18.50
CA THR A 187 -5.89 31.33 17.75
C THR A 187 -6.49 31.58 16.38
N MET A 188 -6.92 32.82 16.16
CA MET A 188 -7.18 33.34 14.83
C MET A 188 -5.84 33.48 14.09
N GLU A 189 -5.87 33.08 12.82
CA GLU A 189 -4.80 33.12 11.80
C GLU A 189 -3.76 31.98 11.75
N PRO A 190 -3.40 31.55 10.51
CA PRO A 190 -2.65 30.32 10.28
C PRO A 190 -1.15 30.55 10.45
N SER A 191 -0.56 29.90 11.47
CA SER A 191 0.90 29.85 11.62
C SER A 191 1.45 28.53 11.09
N THR A 192 2.21 28.67 10.02
CA THR A 192 3.12 27.71 9.39
C THR A 192 4.32 27.40 10.30
N ALA A 193 4.34 26.24 10.97
CA ALA A 193 5.55 25.46 11.29
C ALA A 193 5.24 24.16 12.07
N ARG A 194 5.65 23.01 11.52
CA ARG A 194 5.80 21.70 12.19
C ARG A 194 7.25 21.22 11.92
N PRO A 195 7.82 20.29 12.73
CA PRO A 195 9.25 20.07 12.79
C PRO A 195 9.75 19.33 11.55
N THR A 196 10.93 19.77 11.12
CA THR A 196 11.70 19.25 10.01
C THR A 196 12.19 17.83 10.35
N ALA A 197 11.50 16.81 9.83
CA ALA A 197 12.20 15.60 9.42
C ALA A 197 13.09 16.01 8.24
N THR A 198 14.39 15.79 8.36
CA THR A 198 15.35 16.01 7.27
C THR A 198 14.99 15.13 6.08
N MET A 199 14.16 15.67 5.21
CA MET A 199 13.96 15.18 3.86
C MET A 199 15.28 15.33 3.12
N GLN A 200 15.89 14.22 2.77
CA GLN A 200 17.02 14.24 1.86
C GLN A 200 16.45 14.32 0.43
N PRO A 201 16.71 15.39 -0.34
CA PRO A 201 16.37 15.41 -1.75
C PRO A 201 17.41 14.57 -2.50
N THR A 202 16.96 13.81 -3.51
CA THR A 202 17.73 13.10 -4.57
C THR A 202 17.70 11.56 -4.61
N GLN A 203 16.65 10.89 -4.14
CA GLN A 203 16.30 9.55 -4.64
C GLN A 203 15.11 9.72 -5.59
N LYS A 204 15.12 9.07 -6.76
CA LYS A 204 14.00 9.06 -7.71
C LYS A 204 12.75 8.61 -6.91
N GLY A 205 11.85 9.54 -6.62
CA GLY A 205 10.64 9.25 -5.83
C GLY A 205 9.86 8.12 -6.48
N ALA A 206 9.13 7.33 -5.68
CA ALA A 206 8.17 6.39 -6.23
C ALA A 206 7.24 7.15 -7.18
N SER A 207 6.86 6.50 -8.28
CA SER A 207 5.95 7.09 -9.25
C SER A 207 4.49 7.07 -8.77
N GLY A 208 4.24 6.41 -7.65
CA GLY A 208 2.99 6.42 -6.92
C GLY A 208 3.09 5.60 -5.63
N GLU A 209 1.99 5.56 -4.90
CA GLU A 209 1.87 4.84 -3.63
C GLU A 209 0.43 4.36 -3.41
N THR A 210 0.27 3.25 -2.71
CA THR A 210 -1.03 2.80 -2.20
C THR A 210 -1.10 2.94 -0.69
N GLY A 211 -2.32 2.92 -0.17
CA GLY A 211 -2.55 2.73 1.25
C GLY A 211 -4.03 2.54 1.58
N ARG A 212 -4.33 2.41 2.87
CA ARG A 212 -5.69 2.30 3.39
C ARG A 212 -5.88 3.11 4.66
N VAL A 213 -7.05 3.70 4.82
CA VAL A 213 -7.42 4.50 5.99
C VAL A 213 -8.83 4.16 6.47
N GLY A 214 -9.07 4.25 7.78
CA GLY A 214 -10.42 4.26 8.34
C GLY A 214 -11.02 5.66 8.26
N VAL A 215 -12.20 5.79 7.66
CA VAL A 215 -12.89 7.07 7.46
C VAL A 215 -14.29 6.96 8.05
N SER A 216 -14.64 7.88 8.95
CA SER A 216 -15.99 8.00 9.52
C SER A 216 -16.61 9.32 9.04
N HIS A 217 -17.39 10.01 9.88
CA HIS A 217 -18.10 11.25 9.51
C HIS A 217 -17.21 12.47 9.20
N GLY A 218 -15.90 12.37 9.43
CA GLY A 218 -14.96 13.48 9.39
C GLY A 218 -14.11 13.51 8.12
N ILE A 219 -13.69 14.71 7.73
CA ILE A 219 -12.67 14.87 6.70
C ILE A 219 -11.32 14.42 7.25
N MET A 220 -10.75 13.37 6.68
CA MET A 220 -9.43 12.87 6.99
C MET A 220 -8.40 13.43 6.02
N THR A 221 -7.28 13.93 6.54
CA THR A 221 -6.13 14.31 5.70
C THR A 221 -5.16 13.14 5.63
N VAL A 222 -4.87 12.66 4.42
CA VAL A 222 -3.87 11.64 4.15
C VAL A 222 -2.57 12.33 3.72
N GLN A 223 -1.48 12.05 4.41
CA GLN A 223 -0.14 12.53 4.03
C GLN A 223 0.49 11.51 3.10
N THR A 224 1.04 11.97 1.98
CA THR A 224 1.76 11.09 1.08
C THR A 224 3.16 10.80 1.59
N ARG A 225 3.69 9.61 1.30
CA ARG A 225 5.06 9.22 1.68
C ARG A 225 6.10 9.99 0.86
N TYR A 226 5.78 10.29 -0.39
CA TYR A 226 6.62 11.06 -1.31
C TYR A 226 6.03 12.43 -1.66
N ILE A 227 6.86 13.26 -2.31
CA ILE A 227 6.40 14.52 -2.90
C ILE A 227 6.11 14.25 -4.37
N TYR A 228 4.87 14.48 -4.78
CA TYR A 228 4.43 14.34 -6.15
C TYR A 228 4.35 15.70 -6.86
N GLN A 229 4.69 15.77 -8.14
CA GLN A 229 4.61 17.01 -8.92
C GLN A 229 3.18 17.29 -9.38
N ASP A 230 2.52 16.27 -9.93
CA ASP A 230 1.13 16.35 -10.40
C ASP A 230 0.37 15.08 -9.96
N PRO A 231 0.06 14.94 -8.66
CA PRO A 231 -0.58 13.74 -8.13
C PRO A 231 -2.03 13.61 -8.60
N VAL A 232 -2.38 12.40 -8.99
CA VAL A 232 -3.74 11.93 -9.24
C VAL A 232 -4.11 10.93 -8.15
N VAL A 233 -5.33 11.00 -7.62
CA VAL A 233 -5.80 10.08 -6.57
C VAL A 233 -7.07 9.37 -7.01
N VAL A 234 -7.10 8.05 -6.84
CA VAL A 234 -8.33 7.25 -6.90
C VAL A 234 -8.50 6.50 -5.59
N ALA A 235 -9.73 6.37 -5.11
CA ALA A 235 -10.06 5.75 -3.84
C ALA A 235 -11.33 4.92 -3.94
N PHE A 236 -11.53 4.01 -2.99
CA PHE A 236 -12.68 3.12 -2.96
C PHE A 236 -13.02 2.68 -1.53
N VAL A 237 -14.31 2.60 -1.21
CA VAL A 237 -14.81 2.12 0.09
C VAL A 237 -14.84 0.59 0.11
N ASN A 238 -13.91 -0.03 0.83
CA ASN A 238 -13.76 -1.50 0.84
C ASN A 238 -14.71 -2.22 1.79
N SER A 239 -15.13 -1.58 2.87
CA SER A 239 -16.01 -2.19 3.88
C SER A 239 -17.44 -1.69 3.80
N ARG A 240 -18.31 -2.41 4.53
CA ARG A 240 -19.70 -2.03 4.80
C ARG A 240 -19.99 -2.38 6.24
N ASN A 241 -19.61 -1.47 7.12
CA ASN A 241 -19.81 -1.59 8.55
C ASN A 241 -21.21 -1.15 8.97
N GLU A 242 -21.89 -0.38 8.11
CA GLU A 242 -23.33 -0.15 8.20
C GLU A 242 -24.00 0.02 6.82
N ASP A 243 -25.29 0.34 6.81
CA ASP A 243 -26.12 0.29 5.60
C ASP A 243 -26.25 1.63 4.85
N ASP A 244 -25.79 2.72 5.45
CA ASP A 244 -25.93 4.08 4.93
C ASP A 244 -25.22 4.21 3.57
N SER A 245 -25.89 4.80 2.57
CA SER A 245 -25.41 4.91 1.19
C SER A 245 -24.31 5.98 1.13
N VAL A 246 -23.04 5.55 1.09
CA VAL A 246 -21.86 6.40 1.05
C VAL A 246 -20.93 6.06 -0.10
N ASP A 247 -20.36 7.10 -0.70
CA ASP A 247 -19.20 6.98 -1.59
C ASP A 247 -18.02 7.82 -1.05
N VAL A 248 -16.81 7.49 -1.48
CA VAL A 248 -15.61 8.24 -1.09
C VAL A 248 -15.42 9.47 -1.97
N ARG A 249 -15.20 10.62 -1.34
CA ARG A 249 -14.80 11.85 -1.99
C ARG A 249 -13.36 12.19 -1.66
N VAL A 250 -12.58 12.54 -2.68
CA VAL A 250 -11.24 13.12 -2.54
C VAL A 250 -11.31 14.64 -2.78
N MET A 251 -10.56 15.43 -2.02
CA MET A 251 -10.38 16.86 -2.28
C MET A 251 -9.03 17.37 -1.80
N ASP A 252 -8.72 18.62 -2.11
CA ASP A 252 -7.48 19.29 -1.68
C ASP A 252 -6.23 18.47 -1.99
N VAL A 253 -6.16 17.90 -3.20
CA VAL A 253 -4.99 17.15 -3.68
C VAL A 253 -3.83 18.12 -3.86
N THR A 254 -2.73 17.86 -3.16
CA THR A 254 -1.48 18.62 -3.20
C THR A 254 -0.31 17.70 -3.44
N SER A 255 0.88 18.27 -3.66
CA SER A 255 2.14 17.51 -3.77
C SER A 255 2.47 16.59 -2.58
N ARG A 256 1.82 16.73 -1.42
CA ARG A 256 2.19 16.03 -0.18
C ARG A 256 1.03 15.42 0.58
N SER A 257 -0.20 15.67 0.14
CA SER A 257 -1.39 15.24 0.86
C SER A 257 -2.62 15.42 0.01
N PHE A 258 -3.66 14.70 0.39
CA PHE A 258 -5.02 14.89 -0.08
C PHE A 258 -5.97 14.70 1.11
N LYS A 259 -7.23 15.09 0.95
CA LYS A 259 -8.29 14.84 1.93
C LYS A 259 -9.26 13.81 1.39
N VAL A 260 -9.76 12.96 2.28
CA VAL A 260 -10.81 11.98 2.02
C VAL A 260 -11.93 12.11 3.03
N PHE A 261 -13.16 11.89 2.60
CA PHE A 261 -14.32 11.75 3.47
C PHE A 261 -15.37 10.86 2.80
N LEU A 262 -16.29 10.33 3.60
CA LEU A 262 -17.46 9.62 3.09
C LEU A 262 -18.59 10.63 2.87
N GLU A 263 -19.09 10.68 1.64
CA GLU A 263 -20.22 11.52 1.28
C GLU A 263 -21.48 10.65 1.23
N GLU A 264 -22.47 10.97 2.06
CA GLU A 264 -23.74 10.25 2.10
C GLU A 264 -24.70 10.76 1.03
N ALA A 265 -25.38 9.83 0.34
CA ALA A 265 -26.33 10.18 -0.71
C ALA A 265 -27.61 10.85 -0.16
N ASN A 266 -28.00 10.53 1.07
CA ASN A 266 -29.21 11.07 1.70
C ASN A 266 -28.95 12.43 2.36
N GLY A 267 -28.91 13.50 1.55
CA GLY A 267 -28.60 14.88 1.94
C GLY A 267 -29.54 15.59 2.93
N GLY A 268 -29.90 15.00 4.07
CA GLY A 268 -30.81 15.62 5.04
C GLY A 268 -30.62 15.18 6.48
N GLU A 269 -29.91 16.02 7.25
CA GLU A 269 -29.80 16.09 8.73
C GLU A 269 -28.44 15.71 9.35
N THR A 270 -27.58 16.73 9.46
CA THR A 270 -26.40 16.72 10.34
C THR A 270 -26.73 16.36 11.81
N PRO A 271 -25.77 15.80 12.58
CA PRO A 271 -24.47 15.29 12.14
C PRO A 271 -24.55 13.77 11.98
N PHE A 272 -24.43 13.31 10.74
CA PHE A 272 -24.45 11.88 10.46
C PHE A 272 -23.24 11.21 11.08
N ASN A 273 -23.51 10.25 11.95
CA ASN A 273 -22.51 9.44 12.59
C ASN A 273 -22.37 8.18 11.76
N HIS A 274 -21.62 8.25 10.66
CA HIS A 274 -21.36 7.06 9.86
C HIS A 274 -20.31 6.18 10.57
N ALA A 275 -20.52 4.87 10.58
CA ALA A 275 -19.55 3.89 11.04
C ALA A 275 -18.23 4.08 10.28
N GLU A 276 -17.09 3.89 10.96
CA GLU A 276 -15.81 3.97 10.27
C GLU A 276 -15.75 2.91 9.16
N GLU A 277 -15.54 3.30 7.91
CA GLU A 277 -15.30 2.40 6.78
C GLU A 277 -13.83 2.42 6.39
N GLN A 278 -13.36 1.29 5.88
CA GLN A 278 -12.03 1.13 5.31
C GLN A 278 -12.03 1.65 3.87
N VAL A 279 -11.17 2.62 3.59
CA VAL A 279 -11.01 3.25 2.27
C VAL A 279 -9.59 3.01 1.77
N SER A 280 -9.44 2.26 0.68
CA SER A 280 -8.16 2.13 -0.02
C SER A 280 -7.99 3.26 -1.01
N TYR A 281 -6.75 3.69 -1.22
CA TYR A 281 -6.39 4.72 -2.17
C TYR A 281 -5.13 4.38 -2.95
N ILE A 282 -5.00 5.01 -4.12
CA ILE A 282 -3.79 5.01 -4.94
C ILE A 282 -3.50 6.46 -5.30
N VAL A 283 -2.27 6.89 -5.08
CA VAL A 283 -1.71 8.15 -5.58
C VAL A 283 -0.70 7.83 -6.67
N MET A 284 -0.75 8.56 -7.78
CA MET A 284 0.20 8.39 -8.89
C MET A 284 0.62 9.76 -9.42
N GLU A 285 1.87 9.90 -9.88
CA GLU A 285 2.21 10.98 -10.80
C GLU A 285 1.36 10.88 -12.05
N LYS A 286 0.85 12.03 -12.51
CA LYS A 286 0.15 12.13 -13.79
C LYS A 286 1.06 11.69 -14.94
N GLY A 287 0.48 10.94 -15.86
CA GLY A 287 1.13 10.46 -17.06
C GLY A 287 1.13 8.95 -17.17
N ARG A 288 1.75 8.46 -18.24
CA ARG A 288 1.88 7.04 -18.53
C ARG A 288 3.24 6.51 -18.13
N GLN A 289 3.25 5.34 -17.53
CA GLN A 289 4.46 4.65 -17.10
C GLN A 289 4.25 3.14 -17.02
N GLU A 290 5.35 2.41 -17.19
CA GLU A 290 5.43 1.00 -16.83
C GLU A 290 5.99 0.90 -15.41
N LEU A 291 5.27 0.23 -14.52
CA LEU A 291 5.70 -0.05 -13.16
C LEU A 291 6.59 -1.29 -13.11
N GLU A 292 7.36 -1.44 -12.03
CA GLU A 292 8.10 -2.67 -11.76
C GLU A 292 7.20 -3.91 -11.86
N GLY A 293 7.63 -4.86 -12.68
CA GLY A 293 6.84 -6.06 -12.97
C GLY A 293 5.97 -5.99 -14.22
N GLY A 294 6.04 -4.89 -14.98
CA GLY A 294 5.44 -4.77 -16.31
C GLY A 294 3.99 -4.32 -16.32
N LEU A 295 3.46 -3.85 -15.18
CA LEU A 295 2.13 -3.26 -15.09
C LEU A 295 2.16 -1.85 -15.70
N ILE A 296 1.45 -1.65 -16.80
CA ILE A 296 1.31 -0.32 -17.41
C ILE A 296 0.21 0.43 -16.66
N VAL A 297 0.46 1.68 -16.32
CA VAL A 297 -0.52 2.60 -15.75
C VAL A 297 -0.46 3.94 -16.47
N GLU A 298 -1.62 4.51 -16.75
CA GLU A 298 -1.77 5.89 -17.17
C GLU A 298 -2.70 6.61 -16.21
N ALA A 299 -2.18 7.63 -15.53
CA ALA A 299 -2.93 8.44 -14.56
C ALA A 299 -3.20 9.83 -15.13
N GLY A 300 -4.41 10.35 -14.90
CA GLY A 300 -4.79 11.68 -15.34
C GLY A 300 -5.87 12.32 -14.48
N SER A 301 -6.09 13.60 -14.73
CA SER A 301 -7.13 14.40 -14.10
C SER A 301 -7.90 15.13 -15.19
N HIS A 302 -9.22 15.18 -15.04
CA HIS A 302 -10.11 15.82 -16.01
C HIS A 302 -11.14 16.69 -15.31
N THR A 303 -11.21 17.95 -15.68
CA THR A 303 -12.18 18.90 -15.14
C THR A 303 -13.40 18.96 -16.04
N THR A 304 -14.59 18.75 -15.48
CA THR A 304 -15.83 18.63 -16.26
C THR A 304 -17.05 19.19 -15.53
N THR A 305 -18.05 19.60 -16.30
CA THR A 305 -19.43 19.84 -15.84
C THR A 305 -20.40 18.76 -16.35
N SER A 306 -19.90 17.80 -17.14
CA SER A 306 -20.69 16.71 -17.69
C SER A 306 -21.12 15.81 -16.53
N VAL A 307 -22.43 15.61 -16.42
CA VAL A 307 -23.08 14.84 -15.38
C VAL A 307 -24.03 13.86 -16.02
N HIS A 308 -23.98 12.62 -15.58
CA HIS A 308 -25.00 11.62 -15.84
C HIS A 308 -26.02 11.68 -14.69
N ASN A 309 -27.30 11.64 -15.06
CA ASN A 309 -28.41 11.56 -14.13
C ASN A 309 -29.59 10.84 -14.81
N TRP A 310 -30.32 10.01 -14.07
CA TRP A 310 -31.54 9.41 -14.61
C TRP A 310 -32.57 10.52 -14.93
N PRO A 311 -33.32 10.44 -16.05
CA PRO A 311 -33.33 9.39 -17.09
C PRO A 311 -32.48 9.74 -18.33
N GLN A 312 -31.51 10.64 -18.21
CA GLN A 312 -30.75 11.14 -19.35
C GLN A 312 -29.82 10.05 -19.86
N GLN A 313 -29.67 9.95 -21.19
CA GLN A 313 -28.63 9.11 -21.75
C GLN A 313 -27.26 9.67 -21.34
N PHE A 314 -26.32 8.78 -21.06
CA PHE A 314 -24.95 9.16 -20.76
C PHE A 314 -24.38 10.12 -21.83
N SER A 315 -23.86 11.25 -21.38
CA SER A 315 -23.20 12.28 -22.21
C SER A 315 -21.95 12.82 -21.50
N GLY A 316 -20.95 11.96 -21.33
CA GLY A 316 -19.66 12.31 -20.73
C GLY A 316 -18.60 12.78 -21.72
N ASP A 317 -17.47 13.19 -21.18
CA ASP A 317 -16.32 13.67 -21.93
C ASP A 317 -15.46 12.48 -22.38
N SER A 318 -14.82 12.57 -23.54
CA SER A 318 -13.94 11.50 -24.04
C SER A 318 -12.49 11.74 -23.62
N ILE A 319 -11.87 10.73 -23.01
CA ILE A 319 -10.45 10.70 -22.65
C ILE A 319 -9.73 9.74 -23.59
N THR A 320 -8.73 10.23 -24.30
CA THR A 320 -7.87 9.41 -25.17
C THR A 320 -6.58 9.11 -24.44
N PHE A 321 -6.19 7.83 -24.39
CA PHE A 321 -4.89 7.45 -23.82
C PHE A 321 -3.75 8.00 -24.67
N THR A 322 -2.65 8.35 -24.00
CA THR A 322 -1.42 8.88 -24.63
C THR A 322 -0.92 7.94 -25.72
N GLU A 323 -1.05 6.64 -25.46
CA GLU A 323 -0.91 5.59 -26.46
C GLU A 323 -1.92 4.47 -26.17
N PRO A 324 -2.33 3.67 -27.18
CA PRO A 324 -3.26 2.58 -26.94
C PRO A 324 -2.68 1.54 -25.96
N PHE A 325 -3.52 0.99 -25.09
CA PHE A 325 -3.16 -0.22 -24.35
C PHE A 325 -3.01 -1.38 -25.35
N THR A 326 -1.91 -2.12 -25.25
CA THR A 326 -1.62 -3.23 -26.16
C THR A 326 -2.11 -4.55 -25.57
N GLY A 327 -2.67 -5.44 -26.39
CA GLY A 327 -3.11 -6.77 -25.98
C GLY A 327 -4.54 -7.06 -26.42
N ILE A 328 -5.16 -8.08 -25.80
CA ILE A 328 -6.54 -8.50 -26.05
C ILE A 328 -7.52 -8.10 -24.93
N ALA A 329 -7.01 -7.54 -23.84
CA ALA A 329 -7.78 -7.19 -22.66
C ALA A 329 -7.86 -5.65 -22.52
N MET A 330 -9.05 -5.15 -22.17
CA MET A 330 -9.25 -3.71 -21.92
C MET A 330 -8.56 -3.30 -20.62
N PRO A 331 -8.11 -2.04 -20.48
CA PRO A 331 -7.53 -1.57 -19.24
C PRO A 331 -8.57 -1.49 -18.11
N ALA A 332 -8.09 -1.65 -16.88
CA ALA A 332 -8.79 -1.33 -15.64
C ALA A 332 -8.66 0.18 -15.34
N VAL A 333 -9.58 0.97 -15.88
CA VAL A 333 -9.91 2.36 -15.54
C VAL A 333 -10.59 2.43 -14.16
N LEU A 334 -10.17 3.38 -13.34
CA LEU A 334 -10.72 3.68 -12.02
C LEU A 334 -10.88 5.19 -11.93
N THR A 335 -11.94 5.67 -11.30
CA THR A 335 -12.25 7.11 -11.21
C THR A 335 -12.67 7.49 -9.80
N THR A 336 -12.33 8.70 -9.38
CA THR A 336 -12.82 9.30 -8.13
C THR A 336 -12.86 10.82 -8.29
N LEU A 337 -13.88 11.48 -7.75
CA LEU A 337 -13.92 12.94 -7.67
C LEU A 337 -12.81 13.45 -6.74
N ASN A 338 -11.96 14.34 -7.26
CA ASN A 338 -10.78 14.93 -6.59
C ASN A 338 -11.03 16.40 -6.16
N THR A 339 -12.27 16.87 -6.28
CA THR A 339 -12.74 18.16 -5.74
C THR A 339 -14.13 17.98 -5.13
N ASN A 340 -14.53 18.89 -4.25
CA ASN A 340 -15.90 18.97 -3.73
C ASN A 340 -16.42 20.41 -3.83
N ASN A 341 -16.65 20.88 -5.06
CA ASN A 341 -17.13 22.23 -5.32
C ASN A 341 -18.64 22.35 -5.14
N ASN A 342 -19.40 21.29 -5.43
CA ASN A 342 -20.85 21.28 -5.28
C ASN A 342 -21.32 21.23 -3.82
N GLY A 343 -20.57 20.56 -2.93
CA GLY A 343 -20.91 20.35 -1.53
C GLY A 343 -22.09 19.38 -1.33
N GLU A 344 -22.37 18.55 -2.31
CA GLU A 344 -23.52 17.62 -2.36
C GLU A 344 -23.05 16.28 -2.93
N PHE A 345 -23.74 15.19 -2.59
CA PHE A 345 -23.41 13.85 -3.05
C PHE A 345 -23.22 13.79 -4.57
N MET A 346 -22.06 13.32 -5.00
CA MET A 346 -21.79 13.06 -6.40
C MET A 346 -20.75 11.94 -6.49
N SER A 347 -20.98 10.97 -7.37
CA SER A 347 -19.98 9.96 -7.70
C SER A 347 -19.33 10.27 -9.05
N SER A 348 -18.46 9.38 -9.52
CA SER A 348 -17.79 9.50 -10.82
C SER A 348 -17.95 8.22 -11.61
N LEU A 349 -18.05 8.37 -12.92
CA LEU A 349 -18.33 7.26 -13.82
C LEU A 349 -17.35 7.23 -14.98
N ALA A 350 -16.90 6.02 -15.32
CA ALA A 350 -16.22 5.70 -16.58
C ALA A 350 -17.07 4.73 -17.42
N THR A 351 -17.17 4.96 -18.72
CA THR A 351 -17.87 4.07 -19.66
C THR A 351 -17.14 4.00 -21.00
N GLN A 352 -17.61 3.13 -21.90
CA GLN A 352 -17.07 2.95 -23.26
C GLN A 352 -15.54 2.75 -23.28
N VAL A 353 -15.03 2.08 -22.23
CA VAL A 353 -13.62 1.74 -22.10
C VAL A 353 -13.23 0.83 -23.26
N ASN A 354 -12.18 1.21 -23.96
CA ASN A 354 -11.57 0.41 -25.03
C ASN A 354 -10.05 0.61 -24.98
N LEU A 355 -9.31 0.04 -25.93
CA LEU A 355 -7.84 0.11 -25.92
C LEU A 355 -7.29 1.52 -26.16
N ASN A 356 -8.09 2.44 -26.71
CA ASN A 356 -7.67 3.77 -27.13
C ASN A 356 -8.22 4.88 -26.23
N SER A 357 -9.40 4.67 -25.64
CA SER A 357 -10.12 5.72 -24.94
C SER A 357 -11.11 5.16 -23.93
N PHE A 358 -11.68 6.07 -23.15
CA PHE A 358 -12.90 5.86 -22.37
C PHE A 358 -13.69 7.18 -22.31
N GLN A 359 -14.92 7.13 -21.84
CA GLN A 359 -15.70 8.33 -21.51
C GLN A 359 -15.84 8.49 -20.00
N ILE A 360 -15.92 9.72 -19.52
CA ILE A 360 -15.93 10.07 -18.10
C ILE A 360 -16.97 11.16 -17.80
N SER A 361 -17.68 11.06 -16.69
CA SER A 361 -18.57 12.11 -16.19
C SER A 361 -18.72 12.06 -14.67
N GLN A 362 -19.31 13.11 -14.10
CA GLN A 362 -19.92 13.05 -12.78
C GLN A 362 -21.15 12.14 -12.83
N GLU A 363 -21.51 11.53 -11.69
CA GLU A 363 -22.67 10.65 -11.53
C GLU A 363 -23.54 11.16 -10.37
N ALA A 364 -24.71 11.70 -10.69
CA ALA A 364 -25.63 12.23 -9.69
C ALA A 364 -26.67 11.20 -9.23
N LEU A 365 -26.73 10.02 -9.85
CA LEU A 365 -27.74 9.01 -9.66
C LEU A 365 -29.16 9.63 -9.69
N GLU A 366 -29.98 9.34 -8.68
CA GLU A 366 -31.31 9.90 -8.45
C GLU A 366 -31.32 11.06 -7.44
N THR A 367 -30.18 11.38 -6.83
CA THR A 367 -30.05 12.43 -5.79
C THR A 367 -30.44 13.83 -6.29
N LYS A 368 -30.39 14.05 -7.62
CA LYS A 368 -30.55 15.37 -8.27
C LYS A 368 -29.58 16.43 -7.75
N SER A 369 -28.46 16.01 -7.19
CA SER A 369 -27.39 16.91 -6.74
C SER A 369 -26.99 17.87 -7.86
N ARG A 370 -26.68 19.11 -7.46
CA ARG A 370 -26.27 20.16 -8.36
C ARG A 370 -24.88 19.85 -8.92
N ALA A 371 -24.82 19.54 -10.21
CA ALA A 371 -23.55 19.48 -10.92
C ALA A 371 -22.92 20.88 -10.99
N LEU A 372 -21.75 21.03 -10.37
CA LEU A 372 -20.83 22.13 -10.62
C LEU A 372 -19.62 21.60 -11.40
N VAL A 373 -18.69 22.49 -11.74
CA VAL A 373 -17.41 22.05 -12.28
C VAL A 373 -16.66 21.25 -11.22
N GLU A 374 -16.29 20.02 -11.51
CA GLU A 374 -15.49 19.16 -10.64
C GLU A 374 -14.31 18.58 -11.42
N THR A 375 -13.27 18.16 -10.70
CA THR A 375 -12.14 17.42 -11.27
C THR A 375 -12.26 15.96 -10.87
N ILE A 376 -12.25 15.07 -11.86
CA ILE A 376 -12.23 13.63 -11.66
C ILE A 376 -10.78 13.16 -11.87
N GLY A 377 -10.21 12.53 -10.84
CA GLY A 377 -8.96 11.78 -10.95
C GLY A 377 -9.27 10.42 -11.57
N TRP A 378 -8.43 9.97 -12.51
CA TRP A 378 -8.59 8.69 -13.17
C TRP A 378 -7.26 7.96 -13.32
N MET A 379 -7.30 6.64 -13.26
CA MET A 379 -6.15 5.77 -13.52
C MET A 379 -6.55 4.57 -14.36
N ALA A 380 -5.84 4.30 -15.42
CA ALA A 380 -6.04 3.14 -16.29
C ALA A 380 -4.85 2.18 -16.16
N PHE A 381 -5.10 0.95 -15.72
CA PHE A 381 -4.09 -0.10 -15.57
C PHE A 381 -4.22 -1.17 -16.64
N SER A 382 -3.12 -1.66 -17.20
CA SER A 382 -3.15 -2.91 -17.96
C SER A 382 -3.59 -4.06 -17.04
N THR A 383 -4.38 -5.01 -17.53
CA THR A 383 -4.87 -6.11 -16.70
C THR A 383 -3.87 -7.26 -16.60
N GLY A 384 -3.81 -7.91 -15.45
CA GLY A 384 -2.94 -9.05 -15.21
C GLY A 384 -2.62 -9.25 -13.73
N ILE A 385 -1.77 -10.22 -13.47
CA ILE A 385 -1.30 -10.55 -12.13
C ILE A 385 0.21 -10.74 -12.16
N ARG A 386 0.88 -10.26 -11.10
CA ARG A 386 2.27 -10.62 -10.83
C ARG A 386 2.41 -11.18 -9.44
N THR A 387 2.92 -12.39 -9.35
CA THR A 387 3.26 -13.05 -8.10
C THR A 387 4.76 -12.97 -7.82
N THR A 388 5.09 -12.97 -6.54
CA THR A 388 6.45 -13.15 -6.03
C THR A 388 6.44 -14.33 -5.05
N THR A 389 7.58 -14.62 -4.43
CA THR A 389 7.67 -15.67 -3.40
C THR A 389 6.76 -15.42 -2.19
N SER A 390 6.35 -14.17 -1.92
CA SER A 390 5.43 -13.79 -0.85
C SER A 390 3.99 -13.53 -1.33
N GLY A 391 3.58 -14.19 -2.41
CA GLY A 391 2.24 -14.02 -3.01
C GLY A 391 2.17 -12.88 -4.01
N PRO A 392 0.95 -12.44 -4.40
CA PRO A 392 0.75 -11.36 -5.36
C PRO A 392 1.45 -10.07 -4.94
N SER A 393 2.11 -9.42 -5.90
CA SER A 393 2.55 -8.03 -5.79
C SER A 393 1.46 -7.07 -6.28
N TYR A 394 0.77 -7.45 -7.36
CA TYR A 394 -0.45 -6.79 -7.79
C TYR A 394 -1.41 -7.79 -8.45
N ILE A 395 -2.70 -7.45 -8.43
CA ILE A 395 -3.75 -8.02 -9.27
C ILE A 395 -4.46 -6.87 -9.99
N SER A 396 -4.89 -7.09 -11.22
CA SER A 396 -5.72 -6.13 -11.97
C SER A 396 -6.61 -6.87 -12.94
N GLY A 397 -7.84 -6.42 -13.08
CA GLY A 397 -8.82 -7.12 -13.89
C GLY A 397 -10.09 -6.30 -14.11
N TYR A 398 -10.97 -6.87 -14.92
CA TYR A 398 -12.32 -6.38 -15.12
C TYR A 398 -13.27 -7.55 -15.42
N THR A 399 -14.56 -7.34 -15.24
CA THR A 399 -15.60 -8.21 -15.80
C THR A 399 -16.06 -7.64 -17.14
N ALA A 400 -16.09 -8.48 -18.18
CA ALA A 400 -16.74 -8.09 -19.43
C ALA A 400 -18.26 -8.12 -19.24
N SER A 401 -18.97 -7.09 -19.68
CA SER A 401 -20.41 -7.21 -19.91
C SER A 401 -20.61 -8.01 -21.19
N ASP A 402 -20.88 -9.30 -21.06
CA ASP A 402 -21.14 -10.22 -22.17
C ASP A 402 -22.64 -10.46 -22.39
N GLY A 403 -23.50 -9.64 -21.78
CA GLY A 403 -24.96 -9.84 -21.78
C GLY A 403 -25.42 -11.04 -20.95
N THR A 404 -24.51 -11.68 -20.20
CA THR A 404 -24.83 -12.61 -19.13
C THR A 404 -24.62 -11.93 -17.77
N ALA A 405 -25.24 -12.45 -16.71
CA ALA A 405 -25.25 -11.85 -15.36
C ALA A 405 -23.88 -11.94 -14.63
N ASN A 406 -22.79 -11.69 -15.34
CA ASN A 406 -21.41 -11.76 -14.84
C ASN A 406 -20.88 -10.40 -14.35
N GLY A 407 -21.68 -9.33 -14.47
CA GLY A 407 -21.43 -8.04 -13.83
C GLY A 407 -22.04 -7.96 -12.44
N VAL A 408 -21.86 -6.82 -11.80
CA VAL A 408 -22.30 -6.56 -10.42
C VAL A 408 -23.73 -6.02 -10.46
N THR A 409 -24.58 -6.50 -9.56
CA THR A 409 -25.97 -6.04 -9.38
C THR A 409 -26.19 -5.60 -7.94
N GLN A 410 -27.44 -5.51 -7.48
CA GLN A 410 -27.81 -5.40 -6.06
C GLN A 410 -27.36 -6.59 -5.20
N THR A 411 -26.94 -7.69 -5.84
CA THR A 411 -26.38 -8.86 -5.18
C THR A 411 -24.86 -8.82 -5.19
N THR A 412 -24.26 -9.38 -4.15
CA THR A 412 -22.80 -9.32 -3.98
C THR A 412 -22.09 -10.10 -5.08
N PHE A 413 -21.14 -9.44 -5.73
CA PHE A 413 -20.17 -10.05 -6.61
C PHE A 413 -18.84 -10.25 -5.88
N SER A 414 -18.22 -11.41 -6.06
CA SER A 414 -16.92 -11.71 -5.45
C SER A 414 -15.78 -11.50 -6.45
N ILE A 415 -14.91 -10.55 -6.15
CA ILE A 415 -13.58 -10.48 -6.75
C ILE A 415 -12.70 -11.51 -6.04
N ASP A 416 -12.51 -12.67 -6.66
CA ASP A 416 -11.56 -13.69 -6.21
C ASP A 416 -10.15 -13.34 -6.71
N PHE A 417 -9.22 -13.14 -5.78
CA PHE A 417 -7.83 -12.80 -6.11
C PHE A 417 -7.07 -13.98 -6.71
N ARG A 418 -7.62 -15.20 -6.63
CA ARG A 418 -7.07 -16.52 -7.04
C ARG A 418 -5.80 -16.93 -6.32
N TYR A 419 -5.23 -16.03 -5.53
CA TYR A 419 -3.99 -16.14 -4.78
C TYR A 419 -4.16 -15.40 -3.46
N VAL A 420 -3.36 -15.79 -2.47
CA VAL A 420 -3.43 -15.23 -1.12
C VAL A 420 -2.40 -14.10 -1.03
N PHE A 421 -2.86 -12.87 -0.76
CA PHE A 421 -1.96 -11.81 -0.31
C PHE A 421 -1.46 -12.13 1.10
N PHE A 422 -0.24 -11.72 1.43
CA PHE A 422 0.31 -11.91 2.78
C PHE A 422 -0.52 -11.15 3.82
N ASP A 423 -0.77 -9.86 3.54
CA ASP A 423 -1.66 -8.99 4.30
C ASP A 423 -2.93 -8.66 3.49
N LEU A 424 -3.90 -8.00 4.12
CA LEU A 424 -5.10 -7.49 3.43
C LEU A 424 -4.67 -6.43 2.38
N PRO A 425 -4.93 -6.62 1.06
CA PRO A 425 -4.38 -5.76 0.02
C PRO A 425 -5.10 -4.42 -0.10
N ASP A 426 -4.42 -3.38 -0.59
CA ASP A 426 -5.08 -2.13 -0.96
C ASP A 426 -5.76 -2.33 -2.31
N LEU A 427 -7.10 -2.47 -2.30
CA LEU A 427 -7.91 -2.74 -3.47
C LEU A 427 -8.76 -1.51 -3.83
N VAL A 428 -8.65 -1.03 -5.06
CA VAL A 428 -9.55 0.00 -5.61
C VAL A 428 -10.38 -0.61 -6.72
N VAL A 429 -11.69 -0.35 -6.68
CA VAL A 429 -12.69 -0.89 -7.61
C VAL A 429 -13.48 0.26 -8.21
N GLY A 430 -13.79 0.17 -9.50
CA GLY A 430 -14.66 1.10 -10.21
C GLY A 430 -15.73 0.36 -11.00
N LEU A 431 -16.94 0.93 -11.07
CA LEU A 431 -17.98 0.46 -11.99
C LEU A 431 -17.76 1.05 -13.38
N TYR A 432 -18.10 0.26 -14.39
CA TYR A 432 -18.24 0.68 -15.77
C TYR A 432 -19.70 0.58 -16.17
N GLU A 433 -20.38 1.70 -16.41
CA GLU A 433 -21.75 1.59 -16.88
C GLU A 433 -21.78 1.22 -18.35
N THR A 434 -22.25 0.02 -18.68
CA THR A 434 -22.74 -0.27 -20.02
C THR A 434 -24.01 -1.09 -19.91
N ALA A 435 -25.15 -0.47 -20.30
CA ALA A 435 -26.49 -1.02 -20.48
C ALA A 435 -27.55 -0.77 -19.38
N GLY A 436 -27.57 0.42 -18.78
CA GLY A 436 -28.67 0.90 -17.96
C GLY A 436 -28.79 2.42 -18.02
N ASN A 437 -29.96 2.96 -17.69
CA ASN A 437 -30.15 4.40 -17.48
C ASN A 437 -30.06 4.74 -15.96
N GLU A 438 -30.12 3.74 -15.07
CA GLU A 438 -30.04 3.88 -13.60
C GLU A 438 -28.56 3.93 -13.20
N GLY A 439 -28.13 5.07 -12.66
CA GLY A 439 -26.72 5.33 -12.32
C GLY A 439 -26.32 4.63 -11.02
N ALA A 440 -25.08 4.15 -10.94
CA ALA A 440 -24.59 3.32 -9.83
C ALA A 440 -23.17 3.68 -9.41
N TYR A 441 -22.75 3.27 -8.21
CA TYR A 441 -21.34 3.27 -7.82
C TYR A 441 -20.92 1.98 -7.09
N ALA A 442 -19.62 1.66 -7.09
CA ALA A 442 -19.13 0.43 -6.47
C ALA A 442 -19.03 0.63 -4.96
N ARG A 443 -19.44 -0.37 -4.17
CA ARG A 443 -19.16 -0.40 -2.73
C ARG A 443 -18.82 -1.79 -2.24
N GLY A 444 -17.93 -1.88 -1.25
CA GLY A 444 -17.62 -3.12 -0.55
C GLY A 444 -18.85 -3.73 0.13
N ALA A 445 -18.92 -5.07 0.18
CA ALA A 445 -20.11 -5.80 0.63
C ALA A 445 -19.89 -6.65 1.90
N GLY A 446 -18.96 -6.24 2.75
CA GLY A 446 -18.71 -6.83 4.06
C GLY A 446 -17.70 -7.99 4.10
N ILE A 447 -17.39 -8.66 2.98
CA ILE A 447 -16.25 -9.60 2.94
C ILE A 447 -15.06 -8.91 2.26
N PHE A 448 -14.02 -8.64 3.03
CA PHE A 448 -12.74 -8.16 2.53
C PHE A 448 -11.63 -8.90 3.25
N THR A 449 -11.00 -9.83 2.56
CA THR A 449 -9.93 -10.71 3.08
C THR A 449 -8.71 -10.64 2.17
N ASN A 450 -7.63 -11.31 2.55
CA ASN A 450 -6.44 -11.44 1.72
C ASN A 450 -6.62 -12.37 0.50
N THR A 451 -7.81 -12.95 0.30
CA THR A 451 -8.13 -13.84 -0.83
C THR A 451 -9.25 -13.33 -1.71
N GLN A 452 -10.12 -12.46 -1.19
CA GLN A 452 -11.26 -11.97 -1.94
C GLN A 452 -11.80 -10.64 -1.40
N GLN A 453 -12.54 -9.94 -2.25
CA GLN A 453 -13.45 -8.89 -1.82
C GLN A 453 -14.84 -9.10 -2.44
N THR A 454 -15.90 -9.00 -1.62
CA THR A 454 -17.26 -8.85 -2.13
C THR A 454 -17.59 -7.37 -2.34
N ILE A 455 -18.28 -7.09 -3.43
CA ILE A 455 -18.76 -5.76 -3.81
C ILE A 455 -20.21 -5.85 -4.30
N TYR A 456 -20.92 -4.74 -4.35
CA TYR A 456 -22.18 -4.61 -5.10
C TYR A 456 -22.21 -3.25 -5.81
N ALA A 457 -23.15 -3.09 -6.73
CA ALA A 457 -23.48 -1.82 -7.34
C ALA A 457 -24.51 -1.14 -6.43
N GLU A 458 -24.12 -0.02 -5.83
CA GLU A 458 -24.90 0.77 -4.89
C GLU A 458 -25.69 1.84 -5.65
N GLU A 459 -27.00 1.88 -5.42
CA GLU A 459 -27.83 3.06 -5.72
C GLU A 459 -27.85 4.00 -4.53
N ASP A 460 -28.12 5.27 -4.81
CA ASP A 460 -28.63 6.13 -3.76
C ASP A 460 -30.02 5.66 -3.31
N GLN A 461 -30.36 5.93 -2.06
CA GLN A 461 -31.71 5.63 -1.52
C GLN A 461 -32.53 6.91 -1.31
N THR A 462 -32.26 7.95 -2.10
CA THR A 462 -32.86 9.26 -1.87
C THR A 462 -34.28 9.34 -2.38
N THR A 463 -34.54 8.78 -3.55
CA THR A 463 -35.86 8.88 -4.20
C THR A 463 -36.73 7.69 -3.84
N ASP A 464 -36.17 6.49 -3.75
CA ASP A 464 -36.81 5.34 -3.12
C ASP A 464 -35.80 4.45 -2.37
N ARG A 465 -36.27 3.32 -1.82
CA ARG A 465 -35.40 2.38 -1.09
C ARG A 465 -34.86 1.27 -1.98
N GLU A 466 -35.23 1.29 -3.24
CA GLU A 466 -34.83 0.33 -4.24
C GLU A 466 -33.32 0.50 -4.49
N ARG A 467 -32.66 -0.60 -4.83
CA ARG A 467 -31.21 -0.63 -5.11
C ARG A 467 -30.94 -1.53 -6.31
N ASN A 468 -31.97 -1.84 -7.10
CA ASN A 468 -31.88 -2.81 -8.17
C ASN A 468 -31.32 -2.14 -9.41
N HIS A 469 -30.25 -2.72 -9.90
CA HIS A 469 -29.65 -2.32 -11.15
C HIS A 469 -29.48 -3.49 -12.11
N ALA A 470 -29.32 -3.14 -13.38
CA ALA A 470 -28.77 -4.05 -14.38
C ALA A 470 -27.37 -4.55 -13.97
N SER A 471 -26.94 -5.66 -14.58
CA SER A 471 -25.58 -6.17 -14.38
C SER A 471 -24.55 -5.22 -14.97
N LEU A 472 -23.71 -4.61 -14.13
CA LEU A 472 -22.71 -3.63 -14.53
C LEU A 472 -21.30 -4.24 -14.54
N PRO A 473 -20.52 -4.05 -15.62
CA PRO A 473 -19.11 -4.43 -15.60
C PRO A 473 -18.34 -3.63 -14.56
N VAL A 474 -17.29 -4.24 -14.00
CA VAL A 474 -16.44 -3.62 -12.99
C VAL A 474 -14.98 -3.83 -13.31
N ALA A 475 -14.13 -2.95 -12.83
CA ALA A 475 -12.69 -3.12 -12.85
C ALA A 475 -12.08 -2.92 -11.48
N TRP A 476 -10.91 -3.52 -11.30
CA TRP A 476 -10.19 -3.44 -10.05
C TRP A 476 -8.69 -3.47 -10.28
N VAL A 477 -7.98 -2.87 -9.33
CA VAL A 477 -6.55 -3.07 -9.12
C VAL A 477 -6.30 -3.25 -7.63
N GLY A 478 -5.43 -4.19 -7.28
CA GLY A 478 -5.05 -4.50 -5.92
C GLY A 478 -3.54 -4.61 -5.78
N PHE A 479 -2.99 -3.96 -4.77
CA PHE A 479 -1.58 -4.03 -4.42
C PHE A 479 -1.43 -4.56 -2.99
N ARG A 480 -0.21 -4.92 -2.60
CA ARG A 480 0.06 -5.15 -1.17
C ARG A 480 -0.20 -3.87 -0.39
N HIS A 481 -0.55 -4.03 0.89
CA HIS A 481 -0.76 -2.90 1.76
C HIS A 481 0.47 -1.98 1.78
N ASP A 482 0.23 -0.67 1.65
CA ASP A 482 1.24 0.39 1.68
C ASP A 482 2.38 0.20 0.65
N SER A 483 2.03 -0.18 -0.58
CA SER A 483 3.01 -0.37 -1.65
C SER A 483 3.56 0.94 -2.19
N ASP A 484 4.87 1.01 -2.39
CA ASP A 484 5.52 2.04 -3.19
C ASP A 484 5.64 1.58 -4.65
N LEU A 485 5.14 2.39 -5.58
CA LEU A 485 5.00 2.03 -7.00
C LEU A 485 6.11 2.70 -7.81
N PHE A 486 7.20 1.98 -8.06
CA PHE A 486 8.33 2.48 -8.83
C PHE A 486 8.14 2.27 -10.34
N ALA A 487 8.44 3.29 -11.13
CA ALA A 487 8.59 3.11 -12.58
C ALA A 487 9.75 2.14 -12.88
N ALA A 488 9.49 1.19 -13.79
CA ALA A 488 10.46 0.25 -14.29
C ALA A 488 11.72 0.99 -14.78
N VAL A 489 12.89 0.45 -14.44
CA VAL A 489 14.16 0.96 -14.96
C VAL A 489 14.28 0.47 -16.40
N ALA A 490 14.46 1.40 -17.35
CA ALA A 490 14.78 1.03 -18.72
C ALA A 490 16.08 0.19 -18.72
N PRO A 491 16.11 -0.95 -19.43
CA PRO A 491 17.24 -1.89 -19.39
C PRO A 491 18.57 -1.29 -19.85
#